data_AF-G1DFM9-F1
#
_entry.id   AF-G1DFM9-F1
#
_cell.length_a   1.000
_cell.length_b   1.000
_cell.length_c   1.000
_cell.angle_alpha   90.00
_cell.angle_beta   90.00
_cell.angle_gamma   90.00
#
_symmetry.space_group_name_H-M   'P 1'
#
loop_
_entity.id
_entity.type
_entity.pdbx_description
1 polymer ?
#
loop_
_entity_poly.entity_id
_entity_poly.type
_entity_poly.pdbx_seq_one_letter_code
_entity_poly.pdbx_strand_id
1 'polypeptide(L)' 'PGPLQFEGPGANAKTITLSVEDQDYIGRIQLLRSYLDKVRDMVKPGCPEEVLKAALSAMASVSDVLTTMAAPAYRTEY' A
#
# COMPACT_ATOMS: atom_id res chain seq x y z
N PRO A 1 -50.66 -4.67 -1.84
CA PRO A 1 -49.84 -5.24 -0.75
C PRO A 1 -48.49 -5.73 -1.30
N GLY A 2 -47.43 -4.93 -1.15
CA GLY A 2 -46.08 -5.27 -1.63
C GLY A 2 -45.36 -6.26 -0.70
N PRO A 3 -44.33 -6.98 -1.17
CA PRO A 3 -43.63 -7.96 -0.36
C PRO A 3 -42.82 -7.27 0.76
N LEU A 4 -42.98 -7.80 1.97
CA LEU A 4 -42.22 -7.44 3.17
C LEU A 4 -40.74 -7.79 2.90
N GLN A 5 -39.91 -6.79 2.60
CA GLN A 5 -38.46 -6.99 2.51
C GLN A 5 -37.95 -7.25 3.93
N PHE A 6 -37.51 -8.48 4.18
CA PHE A 6 -36.90 -8.88 5.44
C PHE A 6 -35.63 -8.05 5.63
N GLU A 7 -35.59 -7.20 6.66
CA GLU A 7 -34.37 -6.52 7.13
C GLU A 7 -33.40 -7.58 7.67
N GLY A 8 -32.72 -8.29 6.76
CA GLY A 8 -31.63 -9.17 7.08
C GLY A 8 -30.41 -8.35 7.54
N PRO A 9 -29.52 -8.90 8.39
CA PRO A 9 -28.29 -8.24 8.84
C PRO A 9 -27.36 -7.73 7.72
N GLY A 10 -27.61 -8.12 6.46
CA GLY A 10 -26.93 -7.61 5.28
C GLY A 10 -27.48 -6.29 4.71
N ALA A 11 -28.61 -5.77 5.19
CA ALA A 11 -29.18 -4.49 4.73
C ALA A 11 -28.34 -3.27 5.15
N ASN A 12 -27.51 -3.44 6.19
CA ASN A 12 -26.48 -2.47 6.61
C ASN A 12 -25.06 -3.00 6.36
N ALA A 13 -24.88 -3.94 5.44
CA ALA A 13 -23.60 -4.02 4.77
C ALA A 13 -23.49 -2.71 4.00
N LYS A 14 -22.93 -1.67 4.66
CA LYS A 14 -22.47 -0.46 3.99
C LYS A 14 -21.78 -1.00 2.75
N THR A 15 -22.42 -0.85 1.59
CA THR A 15 -21.74 -1.01 0.33
C THR A 15 -20.52 -0.15 0.54
N ILE A 16 -19.34 -0.76 0.67
CA ILE A 16 -18.10 -0.04 0.44
C ILE A 16 -18.20 0.25 -1.05
N THR A 17 -19.02 1.26 -1.38
CA THR A 17 -18.89 2.03 -2.57
C THR A 17 -17.41 2.29 -2.61
N LEU A 18 -16.75 1.75 -3.64
CA LEU A 18 -15.40 2.11 -4.03
C LEU A 18 -15.42 3.62 -4.25
N SER A 19 -15.44 4.37 -3.15
CA SER A 19 -15.29 5.80 -3.07
C SER A 19 -13.86 6.00 -3.53
N VAL A 20 -13.69 6.17 -4.84
CA VAL A 20 -12.91 7.23 -5.50
C VAL A 20 -11.83 7.88 -4.62
N GLU A 21 -10.98 7.11 -3.92
CA GLU A 21 -10.02 7.68 -2.95
C GLU A 21 -8.64 7.90 -3.55
N ASP A 22 -8.34 7.43 -4.76
CA ASP A 22 -7.13 7.88 -5.45
C ASP A 22 -7.30 7.75 -6.97
N GLN A 23 -7.63 8.86 -7.64
CA GLN A 23 -7.69 8.93 -9.11
C GLN A 23 -6.34 8.52 -9.77
N ASP A 24 -5.25 8.46 -9.02
CA ASP A 24 -3.92 8.06 -9.48
C ASP A 24 -3.32 6.87 -8.70
N TYR A 25 -4.12 6.02 -8.03
CA TYR A 25 -3.60 4.87 -7.27
C TYR A 25 -2.58 4.04 -8.08
N ILE A 26 -2.93 3.74 -9.34
CA ILE A 26 -2.08 2.97 -10.25
C ILE A 26 -0.81 3.77 -10.62
N GLY A 27 -0.91 5.07 -10.86
CA GLY A 27 0.25 5.93 -11.16
C GLY A 27 1.23 6.00 -10.00
N ARG A 28 0.73 6.10 -8.76
CA ARG A 28 1.55 6.03 -7.54
C ARG A 28 2.26 4.68 -7.38
N ILE A 29 1.59 3.58 -7.69
CA ILE A 29 2.21 2.24 -7.69
C ILE A 29 3.28 2.13 -8.78
N GLN A 30 3.06 2.68 -9.97
CA GLN A 30 4.06 2.70 -11.04
C GLN A 30 5.28 3.55 -10.66
N LEU A 31 5.06 4.71 -10.03
CA LEU A 31 6.14 5.56 -9.55
C LEU A 31 6.99 4.86 -8.47
N LEU A 32 6.34 4.17 -7.52
CA LEU A 32 7.04 3.35 -6.53
C LEU A 32 7.93 2.28 -7.20
N ARG A 33 7.40 1.56 -8.19
CA ARG A 33 8.19 0.58 -8.97
C ARG A 33 9.39 1.23 -9.66
N SER A 34 9.20 2.41 -10.26
CA SER A 34 10.28 3.16 -10.91
C SER A 34 11.42 3.51 -9.95
N TYR A 35 11.13 3.88 -8.69
CA TYR A 35 12.17 4.11 -7.69
C TYR A 35 12.93 2.84 -7.32
N LEU A 36 12.24 1.70 -7.17
CA LEU A 36 12.90 0.41 -6.89
C LEU A 36 13.80 -0.02 -8.05
N ASP A 37 13.37 0.20 -9.30
CA ASP A 37 14.18 -0.06 -10.48
C ASP A 37 15.46 0.79 -10.49
N LYS A 38 15.37 2.07 -10.12
CA LYS A 38 16.55 2.96 -9.97
C LYS A 38 17.52 2.46 -8.90
N VAL A 39 17.01 2.03 -7.74
CA VAL A 39 17.84 1.46 -6.68
C VAL A 39 18.56 0.21 -7.19
N ARG A 40 17.84 -0.72 -7.83
CA ARG A 40 18.43 -1.90 -8.47
C ARG A 40 19.54 -1.52 -9.45
N ASP A 41 19.34 -0.47 -10.25
CA ASP A 41 20.33 -0.04 -11.22
C ASP A 41 21.59 0.54 -10.58
N MET A 42 21.49 1.13 -9.39
CA MET A 42 22.62 1.65 -8.60
C MET A 42 23.40 0.52 -7.89
N VAL A 43 22.73 -0.54 -7.44
CA VAL A 43 23.35 -1.66 -6.71
C VAL A 43 23.73 -2.84 -7.62
N LYS A 44 24.16 -2.57 -8.85
CA LYS A 44 24.63 -3.61 -9.78
C LYS A 44 25.87 -4.32 -9.24
N PRO A 45 26.12 -5.58 -9.65
CA PRO A 45 27.37 -6.25 -9.35
C PRO A 45 28.57 -5.38 -9.76
N GLY A 46 29.49 -5.15 -8.82
CA GLY A 46 30.62 -4.22 -9.00
C GLY A 46 30.38 -2.80 -8.48
N CYS A 47 29.24 -2.50 -7.85
CA CYS A 47 29.06 -1.24 -7.13
C CYS A 47 29.97 -1.15 -5.89
N PRO A 48 30.31 0.08 -5.43
CA PRO A 48 31.08 0.27 -4.21
C PRO A 48 30.38 -0.31 -2.97
N GLU A 49 31.14 -0.89 -2.05
CA GLU A 49 30.60 -1.51 -0.83
C GLU A 49 29.77 -0.55 0.02
N GLU A 50 30.18 0.72 0.10
CA GLU A 50 29.45 1.74 0.85
C GLU A 50 28.07 2.05 0.25
N VAL A 51 27.95 2.00 -1.09
CA VAL A 51 26.67 2.18 -1.78
C VAL A 51 25.73 1.01 -1.46
N LEU A 52 26.25 -0.22 -1.46
CA LEU A 52 25.47 -1.40 -1.09
C LEU A 52 24.99 -1.35 0.37
N LYS A 53 25.87 -0.98 1.31
CA LYS A 53 25.52 -0.83 2.74
C LYS A 53 24.46 0.25 2.94
N ALA A 54 24.61 1.40 2.30
CA ALA A 54 23.64 2.49 2.38
C ALA A 54 22.28 2.07 1.81
N ALA A 55 22.27 1.40 0.64
CA ALA A 55 21.04 0.92 0.03
C ALA A 55 20.31 -0.11 0.91
N LEU A 56 21.03 -1.08 1.48
CA LEU A 56 20.44 -2.07 2.40
C LEU A 56 19.81 -1.41 3.63
N SER A 57 20.53 -0.48 4.25
CA SER A 57 20.03 0.25 5.43
C SER A 57 18.78 1.08 5.11
N ALA A 58 18.81 1.84 4.01
CA ALA A 58 17.67 2.64 3.58
C ALA A 58 16.44 1.79 3.24
N MET A 59 16.63 0.67 2.54
CA MET A 59 15.54 -0.23 2.18
C MET A 59 14.92 -0.93 3.39
N ALA A 60 15.74 -1.31 4.39
CA ALA A 60 15.25 -1.84 5.66
C ALA A 60 14.35 -0.82 6.39
N SER A 61 14.78 0.44 6.45
CA SER A 61 13.97 1.52 7.04
C SER A 61 12.63 1.72 6.31
N VAL A 62 12.63 1.68 4.97
CA VAL A 62 11.38 1.75 4.19
C VAL A 62 10.44 0.60 4.53
N SER A 63 10.95 -0.64 4.63
CA SER A 63 10.11 -1.78 5.01
C SER A 63 9.56 -1.67 6.43
N ASP A 64 10.33 -1.15 7.39
CA ASP A 64 9.92 -1.00 8.78
C ASP A 64 8.79 0.03 8.93
N VAL A 65 8.92 1.16 8.23
CA VAL A 65 7.87 2.20 8.21
C VAL A 65 6.59 1.64 7.61
N LEU A 66 6.67 1.00 6.44
CA LEU A 66 5.49 0.42 5.78
C LEU A 66 4.85 -0.71 6.61
N THR A 67 5.66 -1.54 7.29
CA THR A 67 5.16 -2.59 8.19
C THR A 67 4.43 -1.99 9.39
N THR A 68 4.99 -0.93 9.99
CA THR A 68 4.35 -0.20 11.10
C THR A 68 3.01 0.41 10.67
N MET A 69 2.93 0.95 9.46
CA MET A 69 1.69 1.51 8.90
C MET A 69 0.68 0.44 8.48
N ALA A 70 1.14 -0.74 8.06
CA ALA A 70 0.30 -1.88 7.69
C ALA A 70 -0.22 -2.67 8.90
N ALA A 71 0.39 -2.49 10.09
CA ALA A 71 -0.16 -2.97 11.35
C ALA A 71 -1.58 -2.40 11.55
N PRO A 72 -2.48 -3.08 12.29
CA PRO A 72 -3.94 -2.87 12.24
C PRO A 72 -4.50 -1.51 12.71
N ALA A 73 -3.70 -0.45 12.77
CA ALA A 73 -4.09 0.90 13.16
C ALA A 73 -4.85 1.72 12.09
N TYR A 74 -5.21 1.14 10.93
CA TYR A 74 -6.17 1.77 9.99
C TYR A 74 -7.57 1.14 10.01
N ARG A 75 -7.86 0.18 10.90
CA ARG A 75 -9.25 -0.07 11.30
C ARG A 75 -9.74 1.08 12.17
N THR A 76 -9.91 2.27 11.58
CA THR A 76 -10.86 3.24 12.11
C THR A 76 -12.22 2.59 11.93
N GLU A 77 -12.65 1.98 13.01
CA GLU A 77 -13.97 1.39 13.18
C GLU A 77 -15.01 2.50 13.04
N TYR A 78 -15.93 2.34 12.10
CA TYR A 78 -17.13 3.17 11.90
C TYR A 78 -18.37 2.31 11.76
#